data_AF-X1VG25-F1
#
_entry.id   AF-X1VG25-F1
#
_cell.length_a   1.000
_cell.length_b   1.000
_cell.length_c   1.000
_cell.angle_alpha   90.00
_cell.angle_beta   90.00
_cell.angle_gamma   90.00
#
_symmetry.space_group_name_H-M   'P 1'
#
loop_
_entity.id
_entity.type
_entity.pdbx_description
1 polymer ?
#
loop_
_entity_poly.entity_id
_entity_poly.type
_entity_poly.pdbx_seq_one_letter_code
_entity_poly.pdbx_strand_id
1 'polypeptide(L)'
;REVSLMDTIKLLERADLQLKEVKKQFETDKGRLKELKEIRGNELADELIETKPERAKKIAELDKEIEVLKINIGSSPLIIDGLKRAKLKLISQKEKEEKDKALKEQVKLENSLNETASKLVVLLKDVIKLNLKLKDEWANWDKLDLISGKGLPDKKT
;
A
#
# COMPACT_ATOMS: atom_id res chain seq x y z
N ARG A 1 18.85 1.57 -6.14
CA ARG A 1 17.83 2.61 -6.42
C ARG A 1 16.68 2.33 -5.48
N GLU A 2 16.55 3.09 -4.39
CA GLU A 2 15.36 3.01 -3.53
C GLU A 2 14.19 3.59 -4.33
N VAL A 3 13.18 2.75 -4.60
CA VAL A 3 11.90 3.20 -5.16
C VAL A 3 11.10 3.72 -3.97
N SER A 4 10.57 4.94 -4.06
CA SER A 4 9.77 5.54 -2.99
C SER A 4 8.39 4.88 -2.93
N LEU A 5 7.76 4.82 -1.74
CA LEU A 5 6.38 4.35 -1.56
C LEU A 5 5.39 5.04 -2.53
N MET A 6 5.62 6.34 -2.79
CA MET A 6 4.86 7.14 -3.74
C MET A 6 4.99 6.63 -5.18
N ASP A 7 6.16 6.10 -5.54
CA ASP A 7 6.43 5.53 -6.86
C ASP A 7 5.81 4.14 -6.99
N THR A 8 5.87 3.32 -5.93
CA THR A 8 5.24 1.98 -5.90
C THR A 8 3.72 2.07 -6.07
N ILE A 9 3.06 3.05 -5.44
CA ILE A 9 1.61 3.27 -5.59
C ILE A 9 1.25 3.65 -7.03
N LYS A 10 1.98 4.58 -7.66
CA LYS A 10 1.74 4.96 -9.06
C LYS A 10 1.94 3.79 -10.01
N LEU A 11 2.92 2.93 -9.74
CA LEU A 11 3.15 1.71 -10.53
C LEU A 11 2.00 0.72 -10.39
N LEU A 12 1.41 0.58 -9.19
CA LEU A 12 0.23 -0.25 -8.97
C LEU A 12 -0.99 0.26 -9.74
N GLU A 13 -1.27 1.56 -9.69
CA GLU A 13 -2.36 2.19 -10.44
C GLU A 13 -2.20 1.96 -11.95
N ARG A 14 -0.98 2.15 -12.47
CA ARG A 14 -0.67 1.89 -13.87
C ARG A 14 -0.85 0.43 -14.24
N ALA A 15 -0.41 -0.51 -13.39
CA ALA A 15 -0.61 -1.94 -13.61
C ALA A 15 -2.09 -2.31 -13.66
N ASP A 16 -2.93 -1.68 -12.83
CA ASP A 16 -4.39 -1.90 -12.84
C ASP A 16 -5.07 -1.37 -14.10
N LEU A 17 -4.68 -0.18 -14.56
CA LEU A 17 -5.17 0.36 -15.83
C LEU A 17 -4.80 -0.55 -16.99
N GLN A 18 -3.53 -0.98 -17.07
CA GLN A 18 -3.07 -1.90 -18.11
C GLN A 18 -3.80 -3.25 -18.07
N LEU A 19 -4.00 -3.81 -16.87
CA LEU A 19 -4.72 -5.08 -16.73
C LEU A 19 -6.17 -4.96 -17.22
N LYS A 20 -6.83 -3.84 -16.89
CA LYS A 20 -8.21 -3.56 -17.33
C LYS A 20 -8.28 -3.41 -18.84
N GLU A 21 -7.33 -2.69 -19.44
CA GLU A 21 -7.26 -2.45 -20.87
C GLU A 21 -7.01 -3.75 -21.65
N VAL A 22 -6.03 -4.56 -21.25
CA VAL A 22 -5.74 -5.84 -21.91
C VAL A 22 -6.92 -6.81 -21.80
N LYS A 23 -7.58 -6.89 -20.63
CA LYS A 23 -8.79 -7.71 -20.47
C LYS A 23 -9.93 -7.24 -21.36
N LYS A 24 -10.13 -5.92 -21.47
CA LYS A 24 -11.15 -5.34 -22.34
C LYS A 24 -10.85 -5.68 -23.80
N GLN A 25 -9.61 -5.50 -24.25
CA GLN A 25 -9.21 -5.82 -25.62
C GLN A 25 -9.42 -7.31 -25.92
N PHE A 26 -9.04 -8.19 -25.00
CA PHE A 26 -9.23 -9.63 -25.15
C PHE A 26 -10.71 -10.04 -25.35
N GLU A 27 -11.62 -9.46 -24.59
CA GLU A 27 -13.06 -9.74 -24.77
C GLU A 27 -13.61 -9.11 -26.06
N THR A 28 -13.14 -7.92 -26.44
CA THR A 28 -13.48 -7.31 -27.74
C THR A 28 -13.01 -8.18 -28.91
N ASP A 29 -11.76 -8.66 -28.87
CA ASP A 29 -11.17 -9.50 -29.93
C ASP A 29 -11.94 -10.82 -30.07
N LYS A 30 -12.37 -11.42 -28.95
CA LYS A 30 -13.25 -12.60 -28.98
C LYS A 30 -14.59 -12.34 -29.65
N GLY A 31 -15.22 -11.21 -29.33
CA GLY A 31 -16.48 -10.79 -29.97
C GLY A 31 -16.28 -10.62 -31.47
N ARG A 32 -15.25 -9.87 -31.86
CA ARG A 32 -14.88 -9.62 -33.25
C ARG A 32 -14.57 -10.90 -34.02
N LEU A 33 -13.85 -11.83 -33.40
CA LEU A 33 -13.54 -13.13 -34.00
C LEU A 33 -14.82 -13.94 -34.30
N LYS A 34 -15.83 -13.84 -33.44
CA LYS A 34 -17.12 -14.52 -33.66
C LYS A 34 -17.86 -13.91 -34.86
N GLU A 35 -17.93 -12.59 -34.93
CA GLU A 35 -18.55 -11.87 -36.05
C GLU A 35 -17.88 -12.21 -37.39
N LEU A 36 -16.54 -12.16 -37.42
CA LEU A 36 -15.80 -12.46 -38.66
C LEU A 36 -15.99 -13.91 -39.13
N LYS A 37 -16.09 -14.87 -38.21
CA LYS A 37 -16.41 -16.26 -38.56
C LYS A 37 -17.78 -16.40 -39.21
N GLU A 38 -18.76 -15.65 -38.73
CA GLU A 38 -20.12 -15.63 -39.29
C GLU A 38 -20.12 -15.00 -40.70
N ILE A 39 -19.51 -13.82 -40.85
CA ILE A 39 -19.36 -13.15 -42.15
C ILE A 39 -18.65 -14.07 -43.15
N ARG A 40 -17.52 -14.67 -42.74
CA ARG A 40 -16.77 -15.62 -43.58
C ARG A 40 -17.62 -16.83 -43.97
N GLY A 41 -18.43 -17.35 -43.05
CA GLY A 41 -19.34 -18.46 -43.31
C GLY A 41 -20.37 -18.12 -44.38
N ASN A 42 -20.95 -16.93 -44.32
CA ASN A 42 -21.90 -16.44 -45.32
C ASN A 42 -21.24 -16.26 -46.69
N GLU A 43 -20.06 -15.62 -46.74
CA GLU A 43 -19.32 -15.46 -48.00
C GLU A 43 -18.95 -16.82 -48.63
N LEU A 44 -18.59 -17.82 -47.82
CA LEU A 44 -18.34 -19.18 -48.30
C LEU A 44 -19.61 -19.85 -48.85
N ALA A 45 -20.76 -19.67 -48.18
CA ALA A 45 -22.02 -20.20 -48.66
C ALA A 45 -22.41 -19.59 -50.02
N ASP A 46 -22.26 -18.27 -50.15
CA ASP A 46 -22.53 -17.57 -51.40
C ASP A 46 -21.56 -17.98 -52.52
N GLU A 47 -20.29 -18.24 -52.19
CA GLU A 47 -19.29 -18.71 -53.15
C GLU A 47 -19.59 -20.12 -53.66
N LEU A 48 -20.17 -20.98 -52.82
CA LEU A 48 -20.62 -22.32 -53.22
C LEU A 48 -21.83 -22.27 -54.16
N ILE A 49 -22.68 -21.26 -54.05
CA ILE A 49 -23.83 -21.04 -54.95
C ILE A 49 -23.35 -20.46 -56.28
N GLU A 50 -22.50 -19.42 -56.25
CA GLU A 50 -22.00 -18.74 -57.43
C GLU A 50 -20.57 -18.23 -57.18
N THR A 51 -19.59 -18.78 -57.91
CA THR A 51 -18.19 -18.38 -57.74
C THR A 51 -17.91 -17.00 -58.31
N LYS A 52 -17.36 -16.09 -57.49
CA LYS A 52 -16.93 -14.75 -57.92
C LYS A 52 -15.49 -14.46 -57.45
N PRO A 53 -14.59 -14.02 -58.35
CA PRO A 53 -13.20 -13.76 -58.00
C PRO A 53 -13.02 -12.65 -56.93
N GLU A 54 -13.94 -11.68 -56.88
CA GLU A 54 -13.96 -10.65 -55.84
C GLU A 54 -14.29 -11.22 -54.46
N ARG A 55 -15.19 -12.19 -54.40
CA ARG A 55 -15.58 -12.85 -53.14
C ARG A 55 -14.48 -13.77 -52.63
N ALA A 56 -13.81 -14.51 -53.51
CA ALA A 56 -12.63 -15.29 -53.16
C ALA A 56 -11.53 -14.42 -52.49
N LYS A 57 -11.31 -13.20 -52.99
CA LYS A 57 -10.39 -12.23 -52.35
C LYS A 57 -10.87 -11.83 -50.96
N LYS A 58 -12.16 -11.49 -50.80
CA LYS A 58 -12.75 -11.12 -49.51
C LYS A 58 -12.64 -12.24 -48.47
N ILE A 59 -12.89 -13.50 -48.86
CA ILE A 59 -12.72 -14.66 -47.98
C ILE A 59 -11.26 -14.78 -47.51
N ALA A 60 -10.29 -14.61 -48.42
CA ALA A 60 -8.87 -14.67 -48.07
C ALA A 60 -8.43 -13.53 -47.13
N GLU A 61 -9.01 -12.33 -47.27
CA GLU A 61 -8.79 -11.21 -46.35
C GLU A 61 -9.37 -11.49 -44.97
N LEU A 62 -10.59 -12.01 -44.90
CA LEU A 62 -11.23 -12.43 -43.65
C LEU A 62 -10.42 -13.54 -42.94
N ASP A 63 -9.87 -14.49 -43.70
CA ASP A 63 -9.01 -15.54 -43.15
C ASP A 63 -7.76 -14.98 -42.47
N LYS A 64 -7.10 -13.99 -43.09
CA LYS A 64 -5.95 -13.31 -42.49
C LYS A 64 -6.34 -12.55 -41.22
N GLU A 65 -7.44 -11.81 -41.24
CA GLU A 65 -7.90 -11.05 -40.06
C GLU A 65 -8.24 -12.00 -38.89
N ILE A 66 -8.91 -13.12 -39.20
CA ILE A 66 -9.23 -14.18 -38.22
C ILE A 66 -7.97 -14.80 -37.63
N GLU A 67 -6.95 -15.07 -38.43
CA GLU A 67 -5.70 -15.67 -37.97
C GLU A 67 -4.95 -14.74 -37.01
N VAL A 68 -4.86 -13.45 -37.35
CA VAL A 68 -4.27 -12.43 -36.47
C VAL A 68 -5.01 -12.36 -35.14
N LEU A 69 -6.34 -12.32 -35.15
CA LEU A 69 -7.13 -12.29 -33.91
C LEU A 69 -6.95 -13.56 -33.07
N LYS A 70 -6.86 -14.75 -33.68
CA LYS A 70 -6.57 -15.98 -32.94
C LYS A 70 -5.22 -15.92 -32.22
N ILE A 71 -4.19 -15.35 -32.86
CA ILE A 71 -2.86 -15.18 -32.25
C ILE A 71 -2.93 -14.20 -31.07
N ASN A 72 -3.61 -13.06 -31.25
CA ASN A 72 -3.78 -12.05 -30.19
C ASN A 72 -4.56 -12.60 -28.98
N ILE A 73 -5.66 -13.32 -29.23
CA ILE A 73 -6.45 -13.99 -28.20
C ILE A 73 -5.63 -15.10 -27.53
N GLY A 74 -4.86 -15.88 -28.29
CA GLY A 74 -4.04 -16.97 -27.73
C GLY A 74 -2.90 -16.47 -26.83
N SER A 75 -2.33 -15.30 -27.14
CA SER A 75 -1.23 -14.70 -26.36
C SER A 75 -1.71 -13.85 -25.18
N SER A 76 -2.92 -13.29 -25.23
CA SER A 76 -3.48 -12.42 -24.19
C SER A 76 -3.49 -13.01 -22.77
N PRO A 77 -3.85 -14.30 -22.53
CA PRO A 77 -3.77 -14.90 -21.18
C PRO A 77 -2.38 -14.83 -20.55
N LEU A 78 -1.33 -15.06 -21.34
CA LEU A 78 0.06 -14.99 -20.85
C LEU A 78 0.43 -13.57 -20.43
N ILE A 79 0.00 -12.57 -21.20
CA ILE A 79 0.21 -11.16 -20.90
C ILE A 79 -0.53 -10.78 -19.61
N ILE A 80 -1.81 -11.17 -19.50
CA ILE A 80 -2.64 -10.93 -18.32
C ILE A 80 -2.00 -11.54 -17.07
N ASP A 81 -1.53 -12.78 -17.13
CA ASP A 81 -0.91 -13.46 -15.99
C ASP A 81 0.49 -12.92 -15.66
N GLY A 82 1.23 -12.44 -16.67
CA GLY A 82 2.47 -11.69 -16.47
C GLY A 82 2.21 -10.40 -15.69
N LEU A 83 1.20 -9.62 -16.09
CA LEU A 83 0.80 -8.39 -15.42
C LEU A 83 0.30 -8.64 -13.99
N LYS A 84 -0.53 -9.67 -13.75
CA LYS A 84 -0.94 -10.06 -12.40
C LYS A 84 0.26 -10.38 -11.50
N ARG A 85 1.23 -11.13 -12.01
CA ARG A 85 2.46 -11.47 -11.26
C ARG A 85 3.29 -10.22 -10.94
N ALA A 86 3.43 -9.30 -11.90
CA ALA A 86 4.11 -8.03 -11.66
C ALA A 86 3.38 -7.20 -10.60
N LYS A 87 2.04 -7.13 -10.65
CA LYS A 87 1.22 -6.46 -9.64
C LYS A 87 1.43 -7.05 -8.23
N LEU A 88 1.43 -8.39 -8.10
CA LEU A 88 1.67 -9.05 -6.81
C LEU A 88 3.04 -8.69 -6.22
N LYS A 89 4.08 -8.61 -7.05
CA LYS A 89 5.41 -8.16 -6.60
C LYS A 89 5.38 -6.73 -6.08
N LEU A 90 4.68 -5.83 -6.77
CA LEU A 90 4.53 -4.44 -6.34
C LEU A 90 3.74 -4.31 -5.02
N ILE A 91 2.70 -5.13 -4.82
CA ILE A 91 1.96 -5.17 -3.55
C ILE A 91 2.90 -5.59 -2.41
N SER A 92 3.65 -6.69 -2.60
CA SER A 92 4.60 -7.16 -1.60
C SER A 92 5.69 -6.12 -1.29
N GLN A 93 6.17 -5.40 -2.31
CA GLN A 93 7.12 -4.32 -2.12
C GLN A 93 6.52 -3.17 -1.30
N LYS A 94 5.30 -2.74 -1.61
CA LYS A 94 4.58 -1.71 -0.86
C LYS A 94 4.43 -2.10 0.62
N GLU A 95 4.00 -3.33 0.90
CA GLU A 95 3.86 -3.83 2.27
C GLU A 95 5.19 -3.80 3.03
N LYS A 96 6.30 -4.14 2.36
CA LYS A 96 7.63 -4.07 2.95
C LYS A 96 8.02 -2.62 3.27
N GLU A 97 7.83 -1.70 2.32
CA GLU A 97 8.13 -0.28 2.51
C GLU A 97 7.30 0.34 3.66
N GLU A 98 6.03 -0.04 3.80
CA GLU A 98 5.16 0.39 4.91
C GLU A 98 5.65 -0.16 6.25
N LYS A 99 6.03 -1.45 6.31
CA LYS A 99 6.60 -2.07 7.52
C LYS A 99 7.91 -1.40 7.93
N ASP A 100 8.79 -1.15 6.98
CA ASP A 100 10.08 -0.49 7.25
C ASP A 100 9.88 0.94 7.76
N LYS A 101 8.87 1.66 7.23
CA LYS A 101 8.50 2.98 7.72
C LYS A 101 7.94 2.94 9.14
N ALA A 102 7.01 2.02 9.42
CA ALA A 102 6.42 1.85 10.74
C ALA A 102 7.49 1.49 11.79
N LEU A 103 8.43 0.61 11.45
CA LEU A 103 9.55 0.25 12.32
C LEU A 103 10.43 1.46 12.63
N LYS A 104 10.76 2.28 11.62
CA LYS A 104 11.54 3.51 11.84
C LYS A 104 10.81 4.51 12.75
N GLU A 105 9.50 4.62 12.62
CA GLU A 105 8.67 5.47 13.49
C GLU A 105 8.61 4.92 14.91
N GLN A 106 8.45 3.61 15.07
CA GLN A 106 8.47 2.93 16.38
C GLN A 106 9.79 3.21 17.12
N VAL A 107 10.94 3.01 16.47
CA VAL A 107 12.25 3.26 17.10
C VAL A 107 12.40 4.72 17.55
N LYS A 108 11.88 5.69 16.78
CA LYS A 108 11.89 7.10 17.18
C LYS A 108 11.05 7.34 18.43
N LEU A 109 9.87 6.73 18.51
CA LEU A 109 8.98 6.83 19.68
C LEU A 109 9.61 6.18 20.91
N GLU A 110 10.22 5.00 20.77
CA GLU A 110 10.93 4.32 21.85
C GLU A 110 12.07 5.19 22.40
N ASN A 111 12.87 5.81 21.52
CA ASN A 111 13.92 6.72 21.94
C ASN A 111 13.36 7.94 22.70
N SER A 112 12.29 8.56 22.19
CA SER A 112 11.65 9.70 22.84
C SER A 112 11.05 9.34 24.22
N LEU A 113 10.47 8.14 24.33
CA LEU A 113 9.96 7.62 25.60
C LEU A 113 11.10 7.41 26.60
N ASN A 114 12.20 6.80 26.18
CA ASN A 114 13.37 6.58 27.01
C ASN A 114 14.00 7.88 27.51
N GLU A 115 14.10 8.90 26.65
CA GLU A 115 14.55 10.24 27.04
C GLU A 115 13.63 10.87 28.08
N THR A 116 12.31 10.76 27.87
CA THR A 116 11.30 11.31 28.79
C THR A 116 11.33 10.59 30.14
N ALA A 117 11.43 9.27 30.14
CA ALA A 117 11.57 8.46 31.35
C ALA A 117 12.84 8.84 32.12
N SER A 118 13.96 9.05 31.42
CA SER A 118 15.22 9.48 32.03
C SER A 118 15.09 10.84 32.71
N LYS A 119 14.42 11.82 32.06
CA LYS A 119 14.12 13.13 32.66
C LYS A 119 13.24 13.00 33.90
N LEU A 120 12.21 12.15 33.85
CA LEU A 120 11.32 11.90 34.99
C LEU A 120 12.11 11.33 36.19
N VAL A 121 13.01 10.37 35.96
CA VAL A 121 13.87 9.81 37.02
C VAL A 121 14.73 10.89 37.68
N VAL A 122 15.28 11.83 36.90
CA VAL A 122 16.06 12.96 37.45
C VAL A 122 15.17 13.84 38.31
N LEU A 123 13.99 14.24 37.81
CA LEU A 123 13.04 15.07 38.58
C LEU A 123 12.58 14.40 39.87
N LEU A 124 12.31 13.09 39.85
CA LEU A 124 11.95 12.31 41.04
C LEU A 124 13.06 12.32 42.08
N LYS A 125 14.33 12.18 41.66
CA LYS A 125 15.47 12.28 42.58
C LYS A 125 15.56 13.65 43.23
N ASP A 126 15.28 14.72 42.48
CA ASP A 126 15.30 16.07 43.02
C ASP A 126 14.13 16.34 43.99
N VAL A 127 12.94 15.84 43.69
CA VAL A 127 11.79 15.86 44.62
C VAL A 127 12.12 15.13 45.92
N ILE A 128 12.75 13.96 45.85
CA ILE A 128 13.18 13.21 47.05
C ILE A 128 14.16 14.04 47.88
N LYS A 129 15.17 14.67 47.25
CA LYS A 129 16.12 15.54 47.96
C LYS A 129 15.42 16.73 48.63
N LEU A 130 14.49 17.38 47.94
CA LEU A 130 13.73 18.50 48.51
C LEU A 130 12.86 18.05 49.69
N ASN A 131 12.23 16.88 49.59
CA ASN A 131 11.42 16.33 50.68
C ASN A 131 12.28 15.99 51.91
N LEU A 132 13.50 15.47 51.72
CA LEU A 132 14.44 15.24 52.83
C LEU A 132 14.82 16.55 53.52
N LYS A 133 15.20 17.60 52.75
CA LYS A 133 15.48 18.92 53.30
C LYS A 133 14.29 19.49 54.07
N LEU A 134 13.08 19.35 53.52
CA LEU A 134 11.87 19.78 54.20
C LEU A 134 11.73 19.07 55.55
N LYS A 135 11.88 17.74 55.61
CA LYS A 135 11.84 17.00 56.88
C LYS A 135 12.87 17.48 57.89
N ASP A 136 14.09 17.78 57.45
CA ASP A 136 15.14 18.31 58.33
C ASP A 136 14.76 19.69 58.89
N GLU A 137 14.20 20.58 58.07
CA GLU A 137 13.69 21.89 58.48
C GLU A 137 12.53 21.76 59.49
N TRP A 138 11.58 20.87 59.24
CA TRP A 138 10.49 20.57 60.19
C TRP A 138 11.03 20.08 61.54
N ALA A 139 11.98 19.15 61.53
CA ALA A 139 12.58 18.64 62.77
C ALA A 139 13.38 19.73 63.54
N ASN A 140 14.03 20.65 62.82
CA ASN A 140 14.69 21.80 63.45
C ASN A 140 13.69 22.78 64.05
N TRP A 141 12.56 23.01 63.38
CA TRP A 141 11.47 23.81 63.91
C TRP A 141 10.83 23.20 65.16
N ASP A 142 10.54 21.90 65.17
CA ASP A 142 9.99 21.22 66.36
C ASP A 142 10.92 21.40 67.58
N LYS A 143 12.24 21.32 67.38
CA LYS A 143 13.23 21.61 68.43
C LYS A 143 13.19 23.06 68.90
N LEU A 144 13.05 24.01 67.98
CA LEU A 144 12.94 25.44 68.33
C LEU A 144 11.66 25.74 69.08
N ASP A 145 10.54 25.12 68.71
CA ASP A 145 9.27 25.26 69.41
C ASP A 145 9.36 24.74 70.85
N LEU A 146 9.94 23.54 71.03
CA LEU A 146 10.21 22.97 72.36
C LEU A 146 11.02 23.89 73.28
N ILE A 147 11.93 24.70 72.72
CA ILE A 147 12.78 25.61 73.49
C ILE A 147 12.11 26.98 73.71
N SER A 148 11.35 27.47 72.72
CA SER A 148 10.83 28.85 72.72
C SER A 148 9.38 28.98 73.18
N GLY A 149 8.61 27.87 73.22
CA GLY A 149 7.20 27.84 73.59
C GLY A 149 6.29 28.67 72.67
N LYS A 150 6.76 29.03 71.48
CA LYS A 150 6.04 29.83 70.47
C LYS A 150 5.94 29.05 69.16
N GLY A 151 5.16 27.99 69.18
CA GLY A 151 4.88 27.17 68.01
C GLY A 151 3.96 27.88 67.02
N LEU A 152 3.98 27.43 65.77
CA LEU A 152 2.94 27.76 64.80
C LEU A 152 1.59 27.38 65.42
N PRO A 153 0.58 28.27 65.41
CA PRO A 153 -0.74 27.92 65.91
C PRO A 153 -1.26 26.72 65.12
N ASP A 154 -1.50 25.64 65.84
CA ASP A 154 -2.11 24.41 65.33
C ASP A 154 -3.51 24.79 64.83
N LYS A 155 -3.63 25.16 63.54
CA LYS A 155 -4.93 25.33 62.90
C LYS A 155 -5.50 23.94 62.68
N LYS A 156 -6.02 23.35 63.77
CA LYS A 156 -7.05 22.33 63.70
C LYS A 156 -8.26 22.94 62.98
N THR A 157 -8.40 22.58 61.71
CA THR A 157 -9.65 22.54 60.94
C THR A 157 -9.55 21.37 59.99
#